data_AF-A0A950ECI4-F1
#
_entry.id   AF-A0A950ECI4-F1
#
_cell.length_a   1.000
_cell.length_b   1.000
_cell.length_c   1.000
_cell.angle_alpha   90.00
_cell.angle_beta   90.00
_cell.angle_gamma   90.00
#
_symmetry.space_group_name_H-M   'P 1'
#
loop_
_entity.id
_entity.type
_entity.pdbx_description
1 polymer ?
#
loop_
_entity_poly.entity_id
_entity_poly.type
_entity_poly.pdbx_seq_one_letter_code
_entity_poly.pdbx_strand_id
1 'polypeptide(L)' 'MSPAAERPGKIAFLFPGQGAQSVGMGRALYDELPAARALFDRAGEVLGFDLKAVCFE' A
#
# COMPACT_ATOMS: atom_id res chain seq x y z
N MET A 1 -45.48 2.65 0.77
CA MET A 1 -44.39 2.09 -0.06
C MET A 1 -43.08 2.46 0.62
N SER A 2 -42.34 1.50 1.18
CA SER A 2 -40.99 1.77 1.69
C SER A 2 -40.04 2.02 0.53
N PRO A 3 -39.13 3.01 0.60
CA PRO A 3 -38.04 3.14 -0.37
C PRO A 3 -37.12 1.92 -0.22
N ALA A 4 -36.87 1.22 -1.32
CA ALA A 4 -35.85 0.18 -1.37
C ALA A 4 -34.49 0.85 -1.08
N ALA A 5 -33.73 0.32 -0.12
CA ALA A 5 -32.40 0.83 0.20
C ALA A 5 -31.52 0.79 -1.07
N GLU A 6 -30.97 1.94 -1.43
CA GLU A 6 -30.10 2.09 -2.60
C GLU A 6 -28.82 1.28 -2.39
N ARG A 7 -28.49 0.40 -3.35
CA ARG A 7 -27.21 -0.35 -3.29
C ARG A 7 -26.08 0.62 -3.58
N PRO A 8 -25.01 0.66 -2.76
CA PRO A 8 -23.86 1.51 -3.04
C PRO A 8 -23.31 1.21 -4.44
N GLY A 9 -22.86 2.26 -5.13
CA GLY A 9 -22.30 2.16 -6.47
C GLY A 9 -21.11 1.19 -6.54
N LYS A 10 -20.77 0.73 -7.74
CA LYS A 10 -19.62 -0.17 -7.95
C LYS A 10 -18.31 0.58 -7.65
N ILE A 11 -17.44 -0.01 -6.82
CA ILE A 11 -16.12 0.53 -6.48
C ILE A 11 -15.08 -0.06 -7.45
N ALA A 12 -14.15 0.79 -7.91
CA ALA A 12 -12.96 0.37 -8.66
C ALA A 12 -11.70 0.88 -7.97
N PHE A 13 -10.65 0.05 -7.92
CA PHE A 13 -9.33 0.44 -7.41
C PHE A 13 -8.41 0.75 -8.57
N LEU A 14 -7.77 1.92 -8.53
CA LEU A 14 -6.74 2.32 -9.48
C LEU A 14 -5.42 2.48 -8.71
N PHE A 15 -4.34 1.97 -9.27
CA PHE A 15 -3.00 2.05 -8.69
C PHE A 15 -2.13 2.95 -9.58
N PRO A 16 -1.46 3.97 -9.02
CA PRO A 16 -0.62 4.87 -9.80
C PRO A 16 0.61 4.16 -10.37
N GLY A 17 1.09 4.64 -11.52
CA GLY A 17 2.30 4.13 -12.18
C GLY A 17 3.59 4.79 -11.69
N GLN A 18 4.67 4.57 -12.45
CA GLN A 18 5.98 5.19 -12.18
C GLN A 18 5.92 6.72 -12.31
N GLY A 19 6.66 7.41 -11.46
CA GLY A 19 6.71 8.87 -11.37
C GLY A 19 5.94 9.47 -10.18
N ALA A 20 5.08 8.66 -9.52
CA ALA A 20 4.33 9.09 -8.34
C ALA A 20 5.07 8.84 -7.01
N GLN A 21 6.23 8.18 -7.04
CA GLN A 21 7.00 7.84 -5.83
C GLN A 21 7.70 9.06 -5.22
N SER A 22 7.85 9.04 -3.90
CA SER A 22 8.61 10.03 -3.13
C SER A 22 9.42 9.36 -2.01
N VAL A 23 10.45 10.04 -1.53
CA VAL A 23 11.26 9.58 -0.39
C VAL A 23 10.37 9.48 0.86
N GLY A 24 10.44 8.35 1.56
CA GLY A 24 9.61 8.07 2.74
C GLY A 24 8.28 7.38 2.42
N MET A 25 7.96 7.15 1.14
CA MET A 25 6.71 6.51 0.74
C MET A 25 6.58 5.12 1.37
N GLY A 26 5.42 4.85 1.99
CA GLY A 26 5.12 3.58 2.63
C GLY A 26 5.63 3.43 4.08
N ARG A 27 6.42 4.38 4.60
CA ARG A 27 6.96 4.30 5.98
C ARG A 27 5.87 4.22 7.04
N ALA A 28 4.88 5.12 7.00
CA ALA A 28 3.77 5.10 7.96
C ALA A 28 2.98 3.77 7.93
N LEU A 29 2.75 3.22 6.73
CA LEU A 29 2.08 1.93 6.59
C LEU A 29 2.91 0.79 7.18
N TYR A 30 4.23 0.79 6.93
CA TYR A 30 5.16 -0.17 7.52
C TYR A 30 5.14 -0.11 9.05
N ASP A 31 5.10 1.10 9.61
CA ASP A 31 5.14 1.31 11.05
C ASP A 31 3.85 0.88 11.75
N GLU A 32 2.70 1.24 11.16
CA GLU A 32 1.38 1.10 11.80
C GLU A 32 0.68 -0.22 11.47
N LEU A 33 0.93 -0.82 10.30
CA LEU A 33 0.20 -2.00 9.82
C LEU A 33 1.08 -3.24 9.81
N PRO A 34 0.82 -4.26 10.66
CA PRO A 34 1.60 -5.50 10.70
C PRO A 34 1.69 -6.22 9.33
N ALA A 35 0.63 -6.14 8.53
CA ALA A 35 0.61 -6.74 7.19
C ALA A 35 1.57 -6.03 6.21
N ALA A 36 1.68 -4.70 6.28
CA ALA A 36 2.62 -3.95 5.47
C ALA A 36 4.06 -4.23 5.92
N ARG A 37 4.30 -4.28 7.24
CA ARG A 37 5.60 -4.67 7.80
C ARG A 37 6.10 -5.99 7.25
N ALA A 38 5.28 -7.04 7.36
CA ALA A 38 5.61 -8.37 6.86
C ALA A 38 5.88 -8.39 5.35
N LEU A 39 5.16 -7.57 4.57
CA LEU A 39 5.34 -7.48 3.12
C LEU A 39 6.67 -6.85 2.74
N PHE A 40 7.05 -5.73 3.36
CA PHE A 40 8.34 -5.09 3.14
C PHE A 40 9.51 -5.98 3.57
N ASP A 41 9.41 -6.63 4.72
CA ASP A 41 10.47 -7.51 5.22
C ASP A 41 10.69 -8.70 4.28
N ARG A 42 9.59 -9.36 3.84
CA ARG A 42 9.66 -10.42 2.83
C ARG A 42 10.21 -9.93 1.49
N ALA A 43 9.86 -8.73 1.07
CA ALA A 43 10.36 -8.17 -0.19
C ALA A 43 11.88 -7.99 -0.13
N GLY A 44 12.43 -7.50 1.00
CA GLY A 44 13.87 -7.43 1.20
C GLY A 44 14.57 -8.78 1.11
N GLU A 45 13.99 -9.83 1.72
CA GLU A 45 14.52 -11.20 1.63
C GLU A 45 14.56 -11.72 0.18
N VAL A 46 13.49 -11.47 -0.60
CA VAL A 46 13.38 -11.92 -2.00
C VAL A 46 14.35 -11.15 -2.91
N LEU A 47 14.51 -9.85 -2.67
CA LEU A 47 15.34 -8.98 -3.50
C LEU A 47 16.83 -9.06 -3.17
N GLY A 48 17.18 -9.52 -1.96
CA GLY A 48 18.57 -9.60 -1.49
C GLY A 48 19.18 -8.26 -1.12
N PHE A 49 18.37 -7.21 -0.96
CA PHE A 49 18.80 -5.90 -0.48
C PHE A 49 17.72 -5.25 0.39
N ASP A 50 18.11 -4.24 1.17
CA ASP A 50 17.18 -3.53 2.05
C ASP A 50 16.26 -2.57 1.26
N LEU A 51 15.10 -3.10 0.85
CA LEU A 51 14.09 -2.32 0.15
C LEU A 51 13.56 -1.15 1.00
N LYS A 52 13.56 -1.28 2.33
CA LYS A 52 13.06 -0.22 3.22
C LYS A 52 13.96 1.00 3.15
N ALA A 53 15.27 0.79 3.18
CA ALA A 53 16.24 1.86 3.00
C ALA A 53 16.01 2.58 1.67
N VAL A 54 15.86 1.85 0.56
CA VAL A 54 15.62 2.42 -0.78
C VAL A 54 14.32 3.24 -0.86
N CYS A 55 13.26 2.81 -0.18
CA CYS A 55 11.99 3.54 -0.20
C CYS A 55 11.97 4.72 0.77
N PHE A 56 12.68 4.62 1.88
CA PHE A 56 12.50 5.55 2.98
C PHE A 56 13.57 6.64 3.11
N GLU A 57 14.68 6.51 2.39
CA GLU A 57 15.86 7.37 2.41
C GLU A 57 16.37 7.60 0.97
#